data_AF-A0A1F5R8N8-F1
#
_entry.id   AF-A0A1F5R8N8-F1
#
_cell.length_a   1.000
_cell.length_b   1.000
_cell.length_c   1.000
_cell.angle_alpha   90.00
_cell.angle_beta   90.00
_cell.angle_gamma   90.00
#
_symmetry.space_group_name_H-M   'P 1'
#
loop_
_entity.id
_entity.type
_entity.pdbx_description
1 polymer ?
#
loop_
_entity_poly.entity_id
_entity_poly.type
_entity_poly.pdbx_seq_one_letter_code
_entity_poly.pdbx_strand_id
1 'polypeptide(L)'
;MLASGAVDPAWPADGFALCAAAGDRGDPTIVADGAGGAIVTWEDPRSGTSYLYAARVTLTGSTTWTPDGVTATLLSLASAEAEPGAVRLAWYTSEGALEATLYRQEEGAAWVALATLVPDGTGRLRYVDQAVTAGRRYGYRLGVLAGADETYLGEVWLTIPSGASLSLEGLRPNPAPRDLVVAFSLAEAGEATLELLDVAGRRVIARRLAGVTAGNHVINLGAGTVLAPGMYVARLTQDGRSITRKAVVAR
;
A
#
# COMPACT_ATOMS: atom_id res chain seq x y z
N MET A 1 17.57 -20.86 -23.52
CA MET A 1 18.93 -20.85 -24.11
C MET A 1 19.78 -19.86 -23.34
N LEU A 2 21.03 -20.22 -23.04
CA LEU A 2 22.00 -19.28 -22.50
C LEU A 2 22.31 -18.17 -23.51
N ALA A 3 22.87 -17.05 -23.05
CA ALA A 3 23.33 -15.96 -23.94
C ALA A 3 24.34 -16.42 -25.01
N SER A 4 24.92 -17.62 -24.85
CA SER A 4 25.80 -18.30 -25.80
C SER A 4 25.08 -19.09 -26.90
N GLY A 5 23.75 -19.16 -26.90
CA GLY A 5 22.98 -20.01 -27.82
C GLY A 5 22.98 -21.50 -27.47
N ALA A 6 23.67 -21.91 -26.39
CA ALA A 6 23.61 -23.27 -25.89
C ALA A 6 22.28 -23.54 -25.16
N VAL A 7 21.80 -24.78 -25.27
CA VAL A 7 20.73 -25.28 -24.39
C VAL A 7 21.23 -25.22 -22.96
N ASP A 8 20.46 -24.56 -22.10
CA ASP A 8 20.84 -24.40 -20.70
C ASP A 8 20.72 -25.76 -19.99
N PRO A 9 21.83 -26.33 -19.46
CA PRO A 9 21.80 -27.65 -18.84
C PRO A 9 20.98 -27.72 -17.55
N ALA A 10 20.51 -26.57 -17.02
CA ALA A 10 19.51 -26.52 -15.95
C ALA A 10 18.09 -26.89 -16.41
N TRP A 11 17.84 -26.97 -17.73
CA TRP A 11 16.57 -27.40 -18.30
C TRP A 11 16.56 -28.90 -18.61
N PRO A 12 15.47 -29.63 -18.31
CA PRO A 12 15.27 -31.02 -18.75
C PRO A 12 15.33 -31.13 -20.28
N ALA A 13 15.78 -32.27 -20.79
CA ALA A 13 15.87 -32.54 -22.22
C ALA A 13 14.51 -32.38 -22.94
N ASP A 14 13.41 -32.66 -22.24
CA ASP A 14 12.03 -32.54 -22.73
C ASP A 14 11.33 -31.25 -22.25
N GLY A 15 12.08 -30.33 -21.63
CA GLY A 15 11.54 -29.10 -21.04
C GLY A 15 10.67 -29.33 -19.80
N PHE A 16 10.01 -28.27 -19.35
CA PHE A 16 9.02 -28.33 -18.28
C PHE A 16 7.61 -28.27 -18.85
N ALA A 17 6.77 -29.23 -18.48
CA ALA A 17 5.35 -29.20 -18.81
C ALA A 17 4.67 -28.05 -18.06
N LEU A 18 4.16 -27.07 -18.81
CA LEU A 18 3.42 -25.92 -18.27
C LEU A 18 1.96 -26.27 -17.95
N CYS A 19 1.41 -27.26 -18.64
CA CYS A 19 0.04 -27.76 -18.46
C CYS A 19 0.06 -29.25 -18.79
N ALA A 20 -0.42 -30.09 -17.87
CA ALA A 20 -0.48 -31.55 -18.03
C ALA A 20 -1.90 -32.07 -18.32
N ALA A 21 -2.88 -31.17 -18.48
CA ALA A 21 -4.26 -31.55 -18.78
C ALA A 21 -4.38 -32.18 -20.18
N ALA A 22 -5.41 -33.01 -20.43
CA ALA A 22 -5.66 -33.61 -21.74
C ALA A 22 -6.29 -32.59 -22.73
N GLY A 23 -5.96 -32.69 -24.03
CA GLY A 23 -6.45 -31.81 -25.10
C GLY A 23 -5.37 -30.94 -25.78
N ASP A 24 -5.75 -30.20 -26.82
CA ASP A 24 -4.84 -29.26 -27.51
C ASP A 24 -4.87 -27.89 -26.82
N ARG A 25 -3.69 -27.27 -26.71
CA ARG A 25 -3.52 -25.88 -26.22
C ARG A 25 -3.08 -25.02 -27.39
N GLY A 26 -3.75 -23.89 -27.56
CA GLY A 26 -3.55 -22.97 -28.68
C GLY A 26 -2.69 -21.78 -28.31
N ASP A 27 -2.06 -21.19 -29.32
CA ASP A 27 -1.51 -19.83 -29.31
C ASP A 27 -0.60 -19.47 -28.11
N PRO A 28 0.45 -20.26 -27.84
CA PRO A 28 1.37 -19.92 -26.76
C PRO A 28 2.17 -18.66 -27.10
N THR A 29 2.23 -17.69 -26.17
CA THR A 29 3.17 -16.57 -26.22
C THR A 29 4.10 -16.60 -25.01
N ILE A 30 5.35 -16.20 -25.19
CA ILE A 30 6.37 -16.23 -24.13
C ILE A 30 7.15 -14.92 -24.09
N VAL A 31 7.37 -14.40 -22.89
CA VAL A 31 8.23 -13.25 -22.63
C VAL A 31 9.17 -13.52 -21.47
N ALA A 32 10.39 -12.98 -21.55
CA ALA A 32 11.34 -13.05 -20.43
C ALA A 32 10.81 -12.22 -19.24
N ASP A 33 10.99 -12.71 -18.01
CA ASP A 33 10.51 -12.04 -16.79
C ASP A 33 11.53 -11.03 -16.19
N GLY A 34 12.69 -10.86 -16.82
CA GLY A 34 13.78 -9.98 -16.37
C GLY A 34 14.58 -10.50 -15.16
N ALA A 35 14.17 -11.62 -14.55
CA ALA A 35 14.84 -12.30 -13.44
C ALA A 35 15.40 -13.67 -13.84
N GLY A 36 15.49 -13.93 -15.15
CA GLY A 36 16.00 -15.17 -15.74
C GLY A 36 14.98 -16.32 -15.78
N GLY A 37 13.71 -16.02 -15.54
CA GLY A 37 12.57 -16.86 -15.85
C GLY A 37 11.81 -16.38 -17.10
N ALA A 38 10.62 -16.92 -17.30
CA ALA A 38 9.72 -16.54 -18.39
C ALA A 38 8.27 -16.53 -17.91
N ILE A 39 7.46 -15.65 -18.49
CA ILE A 39 6.00 -15.69 -18.39
C ILE A 39 5.49 -16.25 -19.72
N VAL A 40 4.68 -17.30 -19.65
CA VAL A 40 4.06 -17.95 -20.81
C VAL A 40 2.56 -17.82 -20.70
N THR A 41 1.90 -17.42 -21.78
CA THR A 41 0.44 -17.42 -21.90
C THR A 41 0.00 -18.43 -22.94
N TRP A 42 -1.16 -19.06 -22.77
CA TRP A 42 -1.74 -19.97 -23.77
C TRP A 42 -3.26 -20.00 -23.66
N GLU A 43 -3.91 -20.42 -24.74
CA GLU A 43 -5.34 -20.73 -24.75
C GLU A 43 -5.59 -22.18 -24.32
N ASP A 44 -6.52 -22.38 -23.40
CA ASP A 44 -6.91 -23.71 -22.92
C ASP A 44 -8.43 -23.91 -22.94
N PRO A 45 -8.94 -24.78 -23.83
CA PRO A 45 -10.37 -25.07 -23.96
C PRO A 45 -10.86 -26.17 -23.00
N ARG A 46 -10.10 -26.54 -21.95
CA ARG A 46 -10.41 -27.69 -21.06
C ARG A 46 -11.80 -27.67 -20.41
N SER A 47 -12.48 -26.53 -20.35
CA SER A 47 -13.83 -26.36 -19.79
C SER A 47 -14.92 -26.19 -20.86
N GLY A 48 -14.62 -26.43 -22.14
CA GLY A 48 -15.55 -26.23 -23.26
C GLY A 48 -15.59 -24.79 -23.81
N THR A 49 -14.93 -23.86 -23.11
CA THR A 49 -14.69 -22.47 -23.54
C THR A 49 -13.18 -22.21 -23.53
N SER A 50 -12.64 -21.56 -24.57
CA SER A 50 -11.23 -21.17 -24.59
C SER A 50 -11.02 -20.02 -23.59
N TYR A 51 -10.20 -20.25 -22.57
CA TYR A 51 -9.75 -19.21 -21.65
C TYR A 51 -8.26 -18.96 -21.84
N LEU A 52 -7.82 -17.73 -21.58
CA LEU A 52 -6.40 -17.38 -21.54
C LEU A 52 -5.82 -17.77 -20.17
N TYR A 53 -4.73 -18.52 -20.18
CA TYR A 53 -3.96 -18.92 -19.01
C TYR A 53 -2.59 -18.29 -19.07
N ALA A 54 -1.96 -18.12 -17.90
CA ALA A 54 -0.57 -17.70 -17.79
C ALA A 54 0.16 -18.48 -16.70
N ALA A 55 1.44 -18.77 -16.93
CA ALA A 55 2.35 -19.37 -15.94
C ALA A 55 3.70 -18.67 -15.97
N ARG A 56 4.31 -18.50 -14.80
CA ARG A 56 5.70 -18.06 -14.69
C ARG A 56 6.62 -19.25 -14.42
N VAL A 57 7.61 -19.46 -15.27
CA VAL A 57 8.68 -20.45 -15.11
C VAL A 57 9.92 -19.76 -14.55
N THR A 58 10.53 -20.34 -13.53
CA THR A 58 11.77 -19.86 -12.93
C THR A 58 12.98 -20.65 -13.45
N LEU A 59 14.17 -20.07 -13.30
CA LEU A 59 15.45 -20.62 -13.80
C LEU A 59 15.80 -22.01 -13.24
N THR A 60 15.26 -22.37 -12.07
CA THR A 60 15.48 -23.68 -11.43
C THR A 60 14.42 -24.71 -11.80
N GLY A 61 13.53 -24.41 -12.75
CA GLY A 61 12.50 -25.35 -13.17
C GLY A 61 11.40 -25.59 -12.13
N SER A 62 11.45 -24.88 -11.01
CA SER A 62 10.37 -24.87 -10.03
C SER A 62 9.19 -24.14 -10.64
N THR A 63 8.23 -24.91 -11.15
CA THR A 63 6.85 -24.47 -11.23
C THR A 63 6.33 -24.35 -9.80
N THR A 64 6.41 -23.17 -9.20
CA THR A 64 5.83 -22.90 -7.87
C THR A 64 4.29 -22.89 -7.90
N TRP A 65 3.69 -23.35 -8.99
CA TRP A 65 2.26 -23.48 -9.21
C TRP A 65 2.01 -24.83 -9.86
N THR A 66 1.29 -25.71 -9.17
CA THR A 66 0.57 -26.82 -9.81
C THR A 66 -0.34 -26.23 -10.89
N PRO A 67 -0.18 -26.53 -12.19
CA PRO A 67 -0.94 -25.90 -13.29
C PRO A 67 -2.45 -26.19 -13.34
N ASP A 68 -3.00 -26.75 -12.27
CA ASP A 68 -4.42 -27.07 -12.15
C ASP A 68 -5.23 -25.97 -11.44
N GLY A 69 -4.58 -24.88 -11.05
CA GLY A 69 -5.25 -23.63 -10.70
C GLY A 69 -5.54 -22.82 -11.95
N VAL A 70 -6.80 -22.82 -12.41
CA VAL A 70 -7.31 -21.90 -13.42
C VAL A 70 -6.94 -20.47 -13.02
N THR A 71 -5.90 -19.87 -13.61
CA THR A 71 -5.71 -18.42 -13.51
C THR A 71 -6.30 -17.80 -14.76
N ALA A 72 -7.58 -18.08 -15.00
CA ALA A 72 -8.37 -17.19 -15.81
C ALA A 72 -8.42 -15.86 -15.05
N THR A 73 -8.16 -14.76 -15.74
CA THR A 73 -8.37 -13.40 -15.21
C THR A 73 -9.87 -13.16 -15.03
N LEU A 74 -10.56 -13.97 -14.21
CA LEU A 74 -11.98 -13.83 -13.92
C LEU A 74 -12.21 -12.61 -13.05
N LEU A 75 -11.23 -12.20 -12.24
CA LEU A 75 -11.37 -11.02 -11.39
C LEU A 75 -10.01 -10.34 -11.19
N SER A 76 -9.89 -9.08 -11.58
CA SER A 76 -8.69 -8.26 -11.44
C SER A 76 -8.99 -6.97 -10.68
N LEU A 77 -8.07 -6.53 -9.83
CA LEU A 77 -8.14 -5.23 -9.19
C LEU A 77 -7.87 -4.15 -10.25
N ALA A 78 -8.91 -3.36 -10.56
CA ALA A 78 -8.85 -2.30 -11.55
C ALA A 78 -8.33 -0.98 -10.96
N SER A 79 -8.72 -0.65 -9.73
CA SER A 79 -8.17 0.48 -8.99
C SER A 79 -8.30 0.32 -7.48
N ALA A 80 -7.38 0.94 -6.75
CA ALA A 80 -7.35 1.00 -5.29
C ALA A 80 -6.76 2.35 -4.88
N GLU A 81 -7.59 3.23 -4.33
CA GLU A 81 -7.22 4.61 -4.03
C GLU A 81 -7.57 4.93 -2.57
N ALA A 82 -6.62 5.54 -1.85
CA ALA A 82 -6.82 6.00 -0.48
C ALA A 82 -6.88 7.53 -0.45
N GLU A 83 -7.97 8.04 0.11
CA GLU A 83 -8.22 9.45 0.40
C GLU A 83 -8.31 9.64 1.94
N PRO A 84 -8.19 10.87 2.45
CA PRO A 84 -8.44 11.12 3.87
C PRO A 84 -9.86 10.68 4.26
N GLY A 85 -9.96 9.62 5.06
CA GLY A 85 -11.22 9.06 5.54
C GLY A 85 -11.97 8.17 4.56
N ALA A 86 -11.40 7.80 3.41
CA ALA A 86 -12.05 6.87 2.48
C ALA A 86 -11.06 6.01 1.70
N VAL A 87 -11.48 4.79 1.36
CA VAL A 87 -10.81 3.94 0.36
C VAL A 87 -11.80 3.63 -0.75
N ARG A 88 -11.41 3.88 -2.01
CA ARG A 88 -12.18 3.53 -3.21
C ARG A 88 -11.54 2.34 -3.89
N LEU A 89 -12.33 1.31 -4.12
CA LEU A 89 -11.88 0.07 -4.74
C LEU A 89 -12.74 -0.21 -5.97
N ALA A 90 -12.10 -0.66 -7.03
CA ALA A 90 -12.76 -1.21 -8.19
C ALA A 90 -12.05 -2.49 -8.63
N TRP A 91 -12.85 -3.51 -8.90
CA TRP A 91 -12.43 -4.73 -9.58
C TRP A 91 -13.17 -4.85 -10.90
N TYR A 92 -12.60 -5.62 -11.80
CA TYR A 92 -13.19 -5.99 -13.07
C TYR A 92 -13.25 -7.51 -13.18
N THR A 93 -14.36 -8.01 -13.70
CA THR A 93 -14.58 -9.40 -14.04
C THR A 93 -15.14 -9.53 -15.46
N SER A 94 -14.74 -10.58 -16.17
CA SER A 94 -15.38 -10.99 -17.41
C SER A 94 -16.65 -11.83 -17.17
N GLU A 95 -16.92 -12.25 -15.92
CA GLU A 95 -18.05 -13.08 -15.54
C GLU A 95 -19.18 -12.23 -14.97
N GLY A 96 -20.28 -12.12 -15.70
CA GLY A 96 -21.40 -11.24 -15.32
C GLY A 96 -22.27 -11.74 -14.16
N ALA A 97 -22.17 -13.01 -13.79
CA ALA A 97 -22.99 -13.63 -12.73
C ALA A 97 -22.23 -13.86 -11.42
N LEU A 98 -21.03 -13.29 -11.29
CA LEU A 98 -20.18 -13.45 -10.11
C LEU A 98 -20.80 -12.82 -8.86
N GLU A 99 -20.75 -13.53 -7.74
CA GLU A 99 -21.02 -12.98 -6.41
C GLU A 99 -19.75 -13.10 -5.56
N ALA A 100 -19.26 -11.97 -5.04
CA ALA A 100 -17.98 -11.91 -4.32
C ALA A 100 -18.13 -11.22 -2.97
N THR A 101 -17.60 -11.81 -1.90
CA THR A 101 -17.56 -11.20 -0.57
C THR A 101 -16.32 -10.32 -0.44
N LEU A 102 -16.50 -9.04 -0.14
CA LEU A 102 -15.41 -8.12 0.18
C LEU A 102 -14.98 -8.29 1.63
N TYR A 103 -13.69 -8.54 1.82
CA TYR A 103 -13.04 -8.58 3.12
C TYR A 103 -12.13 -7.38 3.33
N ARG A 104 -12.04 -6.92 4.58
CA ARG A 104 -11.07 -5.93 5.04
C ARG A 104 -10.32 -6.42 6.27
N GLN A 105 -9.05 -6.06 6.38
CA GLN A 105 -8.25 -6.21 7.58
C GLN A 105 -7.56 -4.87 7.93
N GLU A 106 -7.54 -4.48 9.20
CA GLU A 106 -6.54 -3.51 9.70
C GLU A 106 -5.23 -4.25 9.99
N GLU A 107 -4.07 -3.66 9.70
CA GLU A 107 -2.77 -4.30 9.91
C GLU A 107 -2.64 -4.94 11.31
N GLY A 108 -2.40 -6.25 11.35
CA GLY A 108 -2.32 -7.04 12.60
C GLY A 108 -3.66 -7.54 13.17
N ALA A 109 -4.80 -7.18 12.59
CA ALA A 109 -6.12 -7.70 12.96
C ALA A 109 -6.53 -8.91 12.10
N ALA A 110 -7.70 -9.50 12.38
CA ALA A 110 -8.30 -10.52 11.53
C ALA A 110 -9.05 -9.89 10.34
N TRP A 111 -9.17 -10.63 9.23
CA TRP A 111 -10.04 -10.28 8.12
C TRP A 111 -11.51 -10.31 8.55
N VAL A 112 -12.26 -9.29 8.14
CA VAL A 112 -13.71 -9.13 8.41
C VAL A 112 -14.44 -8.93 7.09
N ALA A 113 -15.54 -9.63 6.89
CA ALA A 113 -16.42 -9.42 5.74
C ALA A 113 -17.16 -8.08 5.88
N LEU A 114 -17.09 -7.24 4.84
CA LEU A 114 -17.73 -5.93 4.81
C LEU A 114 -19.04 -5.92 4.02
N ALA A 115 -19.04 -6.58 2.85
CA ALA A 115 -20.16 -6.54 1.92
C ALA A 115 -20.07 -7.70 0.93
N THR A 116 -21.21 -8.04 0.33
CA THR A 116 -21.25 -8.86 -0.89
C THR A 116 -21.42 -7.95 -2.10
N LEU A 117 -20.60 -8.17 -3.12
CA LEU A 117 -20.53 -7.39 -4.34
C LEU A 117 -20.90 -8.27 -5.53
N VAL A 118 -21.65 -7.67 -6.46
CA VAL A 118 -21.95 -8.24 -7.78
C VAL A 118 -21.44 -7.27 -8.84
N PRO A 119 -20.97 -7.76 -9.99
CA PRO A 119 -20.55 -6.89 -11.08
C PRO A 119 -21.74 -6.11 -11.64
N ASP A 120 -21.49 -4.86 -12.02
CA ASP A 120 -22.43 -4.10 -12.82
C ASP A 120 -22.51 -4.66 -14.25
N GLY A 121 -23.41 -4.11 -15.09
CA GLY A 121 -23.55 -4.52 -16.49
C GLY A 121 -22.30 -4.31 -17.35
N THR A 122 -21.22 -3.74 -16.79
CA THR A 122 -19.90 -3.59 -17.44
C THR A 122 -18.85 -4.52 -16.85
N GLY A 123 -19.22 -5.43 -15.95
CA GLY A 123 -18.28 -6.34 -15.29
C GLY A 123 -17.52 -5.69 -14.13
N ARG A 124 -17.94 -4.51 -13.62
CA ARG A 124 -17.21 -3.83 -12.54
C ARG A 124 -17.86 -4.04 -11.18
N LEU A 125 -17.03 -4.42 -10.20
CA LEU A 125 -17.39 -4.42 -8.79
C LEU A 125 -16.76 -3.20 -8.14
N ARG A 126 -17.52 -2.39 -7.43
CA ARG A 126 -17.04 -1.14 -6.82
C ARG A 126 -17.45 -1.06 -5.35
N TYR A 127 -16.55 -0.52 -4.53
CA TYR A 127 -16.83 -0.28 -3.12
C TYR A 127 -16.12 0.98 -2.63
N VAL A 128 -16.76 1.69 -1.69
CA VAL A 128 -16.16 2.82 -0.97
C VAL A 128 -16.24 2.52 0.51
N ASP A 129 -15.09 2.30 1.13
CA ASP A 129 -14.98 2.16 2.58
C ASP A 129 -14.77 3.54 3.22
N GLN A 130 -15.75 4.02 3.98
CA GLN A 130 -15.67 5.27 4.74
C GLN A 130 -15.36 5.03 6.23
N ALA A 131 -15.25 3.77 6.66
CA ALA A 131 -14.97 3.37 8.02
C ALA A 131 -13.47 3.10 8.22
N VAL A 132 -12.63 3.99 7.67
CA VAL A 132 -11.17 3.91 7.73
C VAL A 132 -10.58 5.09 8.50
N THR A 133 -9.49 4.85 9.23
CA THR A 133 -8.83 5.88 10.04
C THR A 133 -7.55 6.37 9.36
N ALA A 134 -7.36 7.69 9.30
CA ALA A 134 -6.13 8.34 8.87
C ALA A 134 -4.87 7.75 9.55
N GLY A 135 -3.82 7.53 8.78
CA GLY A 135 -2.55 6.99 9.24
C GLY A 135 -2.56 5.48 9.54
N ARG A 136 -3.71 4.81 9.47
CA ARG A 136 -3.80 3.34 9.57
C ARG A 136 -3.61 2.69 8.21
N ARG A 137 -3.22 1.41 8.22
CA ARG A 137 -3.06 0.58 7.04
C ARG A 137 -4.15 -0.48 6.99
N TYR A 138 -4.82 -0.59 5.86
CA TYR A 138 -5.89 -1.55 5.62
C TYR A 138 -5.57 -2.43 4.42
N GLY A 139 -5.84 -3.72 4.57
CA GLY A 139 -5.86 -4.72 3.51
C GLY A 139 -7.29 -4.94 3.03
N TYR A 140 -7.46 -5.15 1.73
CA TYR A 140 -8.74 -5.50 1.09
C TYR A 140 -8.53 -6.66 0.14
N ARG A 141 -9.51 -7.58 0.07
CA ARG A 141 -9.53 -8.70 -0.89
C ARG A 141 -10.96 -9.14 -1.16
N LEU A 142 -11.21 -9.79 -2.29
CA LEU A 142 -12.48 -10.45 -2.57
C LEU A 142 -12.38 -11.95 -2.33
N GLY A 143 -13.39 -12.54 -1.70
CA GLY A 143 -13.62 -13.98 -1.65
C GLY A 143 -14.69 -14.36 -2.66
N VAL A 144 -14.41 -15.38 -3.49
CA VAL A 144 -15.33 -15.92 -4.48
C VAL A 144 -15.56 -17.38 -4.16
N LEU A 145 -16.82 -17.78 -4.07
CA LEU A 145 -17.19 -19.17 -3.82
C LEU A 145 -17.24 -19.96 -5.12
N ALA A 146 -16.49 -21.07 -5.17
CA ALA A 146 -16.55 -22.06 -6.23
C ALA A 146 -16.96 -23.40 -5.61
N GLY A 147 -18.27 -23.65 -5.52
CA GLY A 147 -18.80 -24.79 -4.78
C GLY A 147 -18.69 -24.60 -3.27
N ALA A 148 -17.92 -25.47 -2.59
CA ALA A 148 -17.69 -25.40 -1.15
C ALA A 148 -16.45 -24.60 -0.74
N ASP A 149 -15.57 -24.29 -1.71
CA ASP A 149 -14.30 -23.62 -1.45
C ASP A 149 -14.40 -22.13 -1.78
N GLU A 150 -13.84 -21.29 -0.91
CA GLU A 150 -13.70 -19.86 -1.13
C GLU A 150 -12.27 -19.53 -1.58
N THR A 151 -12.15 -18.87 -2.73
CA THR A 151 -10.87 -18.39 -3.25
C THR A 151 -10.74 -16.89 -3.01
N TYR A 152 -9.62 -16.45 -2.44
CA TYR A 152 -9.34 -15.02 -2.20
C TYR A 152 -8.50 -14.42 -3.33
N LEU A 153 -8.94 -13.28 -3.86
CA LEU A 153 -8.38 -12.63 -5.03
C LEU A 153 -8.24 -11.11 -4.84
N GLY A 154 -7.33 -10.51 -5.60
CA GLY A 154 -7.18 -9.06 -5.70
C GLY A 154 -6.80 -8.39 -4.37
N GLU A 155 -5.96 -9.06 -3.56
CA GLU A 155 -5.50 -8.49 -2.30
C GLU A 155 -4.66 -7.22 -2.53
N VAL A 156 -4.99 -6.15 -1.80
CA VAL A 156 -4.27 -4.88 -1.84
C VAL A 156 -4.18 -4.26 -0.45
N TRP A 157 -3.07 -3.59 -0.17
CA TRP A 157 -2.82 -2.90 1.08
C TRP A 157 -2.59 -1.42 0.85
N LEU A 158 -3.31 -0.57 1.58
CA LEU A 158 -3.25 0.88 1.47
C LEU A 158 -3.06 1.53 2.84
N THR A 159 -2.25 2.58 2.90
CA THR A 159 -2.16 3.45 4.08
C THR A 159 -3.07 4.66 3.85
N ILE A 160 -3.93 4.97 4.81
CA ILE A 160 -4.86 6.09 4.68
C ILE A 160 -4.12 7.41 4.90
N PRO A 161 -4.13 8.33 3.91
CA PRO A 161 -3.50 9.63 4.10
C PRO A 161 -4.24 10.43 5.20
N SER A 162 -3.51 11.22 5.97
CA SER A 162 -4.12 11.99 7.07
C SER A 162 -4.93 13.20 6.62
N GLY A 163 -4.77 13.64 5.38
CA GLY A 163 -5.29 14.91 4.88
C GLY A 163 -4.62 16.15 5.50
N ALA A 164 -3.72 15.97 6.46
CA ALA A 164 -2.94 17.05 7.04
C ALA A 164 -1.82 17.45 6.07
N SER A 165 -1.42 18.71 6.12
CA SER A 165 -0.18 19.19 5.52
C SER A 165 0.90 19.30 6.59
N LEU A 166 2.16 19.39 6.18
CA LEU A 166 3.20 19.82 7.11
C LEU A 166 2.84 21.25 7.56
N SER A 167 2.63 21.46 8.85
CA SER A 167 2.31 22.79 9.40
C SER A 167 2.92 22.97 10.78
N LEU A 168 3.23 24.21 11.13
CA LEU A 168 3.67 24.61 12.45
C LEU A 168 2.84 25.82 12.86
N GLU A 169 2.07 25.69 13.93
CA GLU A 169 1.29 26.81 14.46
C GLU A 169 2.13 27.65 15.44
N GLY A 170 3.16 27.06 16.04
CA GLY A 170 4.10 27.72 16.95
C GLY A 170 3.82 27.41 18.42
N LEU A 171 4.37 28.23 19.32
CA LEU A 171 4.14 28.09 20.76
C LEU A 171 2.69 28.42 21.12
N ARG A 172 2.15 27.70 22.11
CA ARG A 172 0.81 27.93 22.68
C ARG A 172 0.84 27.94 24.22
N PRO A 173 0.33 29.00 24.87
CA PRO A 173 -0.02 30.28 24.26
C PRO A 173 1.22 30.98 23.68
N ASN A 174 1.01 32.02 22.88
CA ASN A 174 2.07 32.92 22.43
C ASN A 174 1.66 34.35 22.83
N PRO A 175 2.31 35.00 23.81
CA PRO A 175 3.54 34.58 24.49
C PRO A 175 3.39 33.32 25.37
N ALA A 176 4.41 32.48 25.37
CA ALA A 176 4.49 31.27 26.19
C ALA A 176 5.07 31.61 27.58
N PRO A 177 4.50 31.07 28.67
CA PRO A 177 5.03 31.28 30.01
C PRO A 177 6.26 30.38 30.24
N ARG A 178 6.07 29.21 30.87
CA ARG A 178 7.14 28.22 31.14
C ARG A 178 7.09 27.00 30.24
N ASP A 179 5.92 26.40 30.09
CA ASP A 179 5.75 25.23 29.24
C ASP A 179 5.76 25.65 27.78
N LEU A 180 6.74 25.13 27.03
CA LEU A 180 6.90 25.43 25.61
C LEU A 180 6.07 24.44 24.81
N VAL A 181 4.75 24.56 24.92
CA VAL A 181 3.83 23.71 24.18
C VAL A 181 3.81 24.15 22.72
N VAL A 182 4.09 23.24 21.81
CA VAL A 182 4.06 23.48 20.36
C VAL A 182 3.01 22.59 19.73
N ALA A 183 2.18 23.18 18.88
CA ALA A 183 1.26 22.45 18.03
C ALA A 183 1.71 22.48 16.57
N PHE A 184 1.60 21.34 15.91
CA PHE A 184 2.03 21.15 14.54
C PHE A 184 1.25 20.01 13.88
N SER A 185 1.35 19.90 12.56
CA SER A 185 0.81 18.75 11.83
C SER A 185 1.84 18.16 10.87
N LEU A 186 1.81 16.85 10.70
CA LEU A 186 2.62 16.12 9.71
C LEU A 186 1.73 15.56 8.62
N ALA A 187 2.15 15.67 7.37
CA ALA A 187 1.38 15.14 6.24
C ALA A 187 1.36 13.60 6.24
N GLU A 188 2.52 13.02 6.53
CA GLU A 188 2.76 11.58 6.55
C GLU A 188 3.39 11.17 7.89
N ALA A 189 3.23 9.90 8.24
CA ALA A 189 3.84 9.34 9.43
C ALA A 189 5.35 9.19 9.20
N GLY A 190 6.16 9.49 10.21
CA GLY A 190 7.60 9.40 10.07
C GLY A 190 8.38 10.11 11.16
N GLU A 191 9.65 10.38 10.87
CA GLU A 191 10.50 11.16 11.74
C GLU A 191 10.34 12.66 11.46
N ALA A 192 10.29 13.45 12.52
CA ALA A 192 10.29 14.91 12.45
C ALA A 192 11.28 15.50 13.45
N THR A 193 11.83 16.67 13.15
CA THR A 193 12.67 17.41 14.08
C THR A 193 12.00 18.74 14.42
N LEU A 194 11.80 18.99 15.71
CA LEU A 194 11.31 20.27 16.22
C LEU A 194 12.44 21.00 16.95
N GLU A 195 12.67 22.24 16.57
CA GLU A 195 13.74 23.07 17.10
C GLU A 195 13.19 24.42 17.57
N LEU A 196 13.85 24.99 18.57
CA LEU A 196 13.71 26.39 18.93
C LEU A 196 15.06 27.07 18.73
N LEU A 197 15.05 28.21 18.05
CA LEU A 197 16.23 28.98 17.68
C LEU A 197 16.15 30.36 18.33
N ASP A 198 17.28 30.90 18.77
CA ASP A 198 17.36 32.32 19.13
C ASP A 198 17.35 33.23 17.89
N VAL A 199 17.29 34.55 18.08
CA VAL A 199 17.28 35.54 16.98
C VAL A 199 18.58 35.55 16.16
N ALA A 200 19.66 34.97 16.68
CA ALA A 200 20.92 34.79 15.95
C ALA A 200 20.94 33.47 15.14
N GLY A 201 19.85 32.68 15.19
CA GLY A 201 19.73 31.39 14.50
C GLY A 201 20.39 30.22 15.23
N ARG A 202 20.88 30.42 16.46
CA ARG A 202 21.46 29.30 17.24
C ARG A 202 20.34 28.45 17.81
N ARG A 203 20.46 27.12 17.67
CA ARG A 203 19.53 26.16 18.25
C ARG A 203 19.65 26.18 19.76
N VAL A 204 18.58 26.58 20.46
CA VAL A 204 18.48 26.54 21.92
C VAL A 204 17.81 25.26 22.41
N ILE A 205 16.88 24.71 21.64
CA ILE A 205 16.27 23.39 21.89
C ILE A 205 16.20 22.65 20.55
N ALA A 206 16.44 21.33 20.59
CA ALA A 206 16.18 20.46 19.46
C ALA A 206 15.69 19.10 19.94
N ARG A 207 14.58 18.64 19.38
CA ARG A 207 13.97 17.36 19.70
C ARG A 207 13.71 16.60 18.41
N ARG A 208 14.34 15.43 18.27
CA ARG A 208 13.98 14.44 17.25
C ARG A 208 12.76 13.67 17.76
N LEU A 209 11.76 13.54 16.91
CA LEU A 209 10.53 12.81 17.15
C LEU A 209 10.54 11.62 16.19
N ALA A 210 10.65 10.40 16.72
CA ALA A 210 10.66 9.18 15.92
C ALA A 210 9.26 8.54 15.91
N GLY A 211 8.85 7.99 14.76
CA GLY A 211 7.59 7.27 14.62
C GLY A 211 6.34 8.11 14.91
N VAL A 212 6.39 9.41 14.60
CA VAL A 212 5.23 10.29 14.79
C VAL A 212 4.19 9.96 13.72
N THR A 213 2.95 9.77 14.12
CA THR A 213 1.87 9.52 13.16
C THR A 213 1.61 10.76 12.30
N ALA A 214 1.03 10.57 11.12
CA ALA A 214 0.50 11.70 10.37
C ALA A 214 -0.63 12.40 11.16
N GLY A 215 -0.93 13.66 10.85
CA GLY A 215 -1.98 14.45 11.51
C GLY A 215 -1.46 15.47 12.53
N ASN A 216 -2.35 15.93 13.41
CA ASN A 216 -2.10 17.00 14.37
C ASN A 216 -1.46 16.49 15.67
N HIS A 217 -0.49 17.23 16.18
CA HIS A 217 0.28 16.90 17.38
C HIS A 217 0.44 18.12 18.28
N VAL A 218 0.50 17.87 19.59
CA VAL A 218 0.81 18.87 20.61
C VAL A 218 1.86 18.29 21.55
N ILE A 219 3.01 18.95 21.66
CA ILE A 219 4.11 18.49 22.52
C ILE A 219 4.64 19.62 23.39
N ASN A 220 5.09 19.31 24.61
CA ASN A 220 5.93 20.22 25.39
C ASN A 220 7.39 20.06 24.94
N LEU A 221 7.89 21.07 24.23
CA LEU A 221 9.26 21.13 23.72
C LEU A 221 10.27 21.49 24.83
N GLY A 222 9.81 22.14 25.90
CA GLY A 222 10.65 22.76 26.93
C GLY A 222 10.87 21.93 28.19
N ALA A 223 10.48 20.66 28.22
CA ALA A 223 10.60 19.83 29.43
C ALA A 223 12.04 19.85 29.99
N GLY A 224 12.22 20.49 31.14
CA GLY A 224 13.52 20.63 31.82
C GLY A 224 14.42 21.79 31.37
N THR A 225 13.98 22.64 30.43
CA THR A 225 14.77 23.78 29.93
C THR A 225 14.12 25.12 30.31
N VAL A 226 14.86 25.97 31.02
CA VAL A 226 14.43 27.34 31.33
C VAL A 226 15.00 28.29 30.27
N LEU A 227 14.13 28.98 29.54
CA LEU A 227 14.52 29.99 28.57
C LEU A 227 14.45 31.40 29.16
N ALA A 228 15.35 32.27 28.72
CA ALA A 228 15.23 33.69 28.99
C ALA A 228 14.01 34.27 28.25
N PRO A 229 13.27 35.23 28.85
CA PRO A 229 12.23 35.95 28.13
C PRO A 229 12.80 36.60 26.86
N GLY A 230 12.07 36.50 25.77
CA GLY A 230 12.56 37.00 24.49
C GLY A 230 11.85 36.40 23.28
N MET A 231 12.35 36.80 22.11
CA MET A 231 11.88 36.30 20.83
C MET A 231 12.74 35.12 20.37
N TYR A 232 12.07 34.11 19.84
CA TYR A 232 12.62 32.88 19.31
C TYR A 232 11.94 32.53 17.99
N VAL A 233 12.50 31.54 17.28
CA VAL A 233 11.89 30.92 16.11
C VAL A 233 11.73 29.43 16.37
N ALA A 234 10.50 28.94 16.34
CA ALA A 234 10.23 27.50 16.30
C ALA A 234 10.37 27.02 14.84
N ARG A 235 11.05 25.89 14.64
CA ARG A 235 11.22 25.26 13.33
C ARG A 235 10.83 23.79 13.40
N LEU A 236 9.96 23.37 12.48
CA LEU A 236 9.62 21.97 12.25
C LEU A 236 10.25 21.53 10.94
N THR A 237 10.89 20.37 10.92
CA THR A 237 11.46 19.76 9.72
C THR A 237 11.02 18.30 9.58
N GLN A 238 10.52 17.93 8.40
CA GLN A 238 10.18 16.56 8.01
C GLN A 238 10.58 16.36 6.54
N ASP A 239 11.27 15.25 6.23
CA ASP A 239 11.71 14.87 4.87
C ASP A 239 12.38 16.01 4.09
N GLY A 240 13.25 16.76 4.75
CA GLY A 240 13.99 17.89 4.16
C GLY A 240 13.19 19.18 3.97
N ARG A 241 11.87 19.19 4.25
CA ARG A 241 11.03 20.40 4.24
C ARG A 241 10.99 21.02 5.62
N SER A 242 11.09 22.35 5.71
CA SER A 242 11.03 23.08 6.99
C SER A 242 9.97 24.18 7.01
N ILE A 243 9.31 24.33 8.15
CA ILE A 243 8.37 25.42 8.45
C ILE A 243 8.81 26.12 9.73
N THR A 244 8.75 27.45 9.73
CA THR A 244 9.13 28.29 10.87
C THR A 244 7.99 29.16 11.37
N ARG A 245 7.93 29.38 12.69
CA ARG A 245 7.04 30.34 13.34
C ARG A 245 7.77 31.15 14.39
N LYS A 246 7.40 32.43 14.51
CA LYS A 246 7.84 33.27 15.63
C LYS A 246 7.27 32.74 16.93
N ALA A 247 8.09 32.78 17.97
CA ALA A 247 7.78 32.32 19.32
C ALA A 247 8.22 33.41 20.30
N VAL A 248 7.35 33.78 21.25
CA VAL A 248 7.71 34.72 22.32
C VAL A 248 7.63 33.98 23.64
N VAL A 249 8.66 34.10 24.47
CA VAL A 249 8.68 33.59 25.84
C VAL A 249 8.59 34.77 26.80
N ALA A 250 7.66 34.69 27.74
CA ALA A 250 7.43 35.68 28.79
C ALA A 250 7.51 35.00 30.18
N ARG A 251 7.71 35.79 31.23
CA ARG A 251 7.72 35.32 32.62
C ARG A 251 6.32 35.31 33.22
#